data_AF-A0AAU2M9Z4-F1
#
_entry.id   AF-A0AAU2M9Z4-F1
#
_cell.length_a   1.000
_cell.length_b   1.000
_cell.length_c   1.000
_cell.angle_alpha   90.00
_cell.angle_beta   90.00
_cell.angle_gamma   90.00
#
_symmetry.space_group_name_H-M   'P 1'
#
loop_
_entity.id
_entity.type
_entity.pdbx_description
1 polymer ?
#
loop_
_entity_poly.entity_id
_entity_poly.type
_entity_poly.pdbx_seq_one_letter_code
_entity_poly.pdbx_strand_id
1 'polypeptide(L)'
;MKRPALRTGVRWKISIAIAAVGALTAVALSFVVHNAAQVSMLENAREVQLERLTYAQLLYEATKTKKADPRFGAKLNDPTMPRSLRAETGRNRRATHVETTAKGVPDVWAAVPVGNGDVLSLHTRFAGRSSTIMRDLDRALIIGSVSVVFGGCALGVLIGGQLSRRLRKAAAAAGRVAQGNTDVRVREAVGGVVRDETDELAGAVDALTDALNARIEAERRVTADIAHELRTPVTGLLTAAELLPPGRPTELVRDRAQAMRTLVEDVLEVARLDSASERAELQEIALGEFVSRRIALLDPDVQVRVVHESWVNTDPRRLERILGNLLGNAAKHGSTPVEVTVEGRVVRIRDHGSGFPAALLREGPSRFRTGSSDRAGRGHGLGLTIAAGQARVLGARLTFRNAAPDGAAPGTGGAIAVLWLPEHAPTNTGSFPMLQVSEQRGPDDEAAQGAESGRGRTGA
;
A
#
# COMPACT_ATOMS: atom_id res chain seq x y z
N MET A 1 -26.38 -11.70 -8.28
CA MET A 1 -25.48 -11.36 -9.41
C MET A 1 -24.33 -10.51 -8.87
N LYS A 2 -23.13 -11.10 -8.70
CA LYS A 2 -21.93 -10.37 -8.27
C LYS A 2 -21.35 -9.65 -9.49
N ARG A 3 -21.41 -8.31 -9.52
CA ARG A 3 -20.71 -7.51 -10.53
C ARG A 3 -19.20 -7.79 -10.41
N PRO A 4 -18.50 -8.18 -11.49
CA PRO A 4 -17.07 -8.38 -11.41
C PRO A 4 -16.41 -7.02 -11.21
N ALA A 5 -15.97 -6.76 -9.98
CA ALA A 5 -15.14 -5.61 -9.67
C ALA A 5 -13.75 -5.89 -10.26
N LEU A 6 -13.58 -5.59 -11.55
CA LEU A 6 -12.28 -5.48 -12.19
C LEU A 6 -11.45 -4.49 -11.36
N ARG A 7 -10.52 -5.00 -10.55
CA ARG A 7 -9.47 -4.21 -9.89
C ARG A 7 -8.46 -3.75 -10.94
N THR A 8 -8.92 -3.02 -11.94
CA THR A 8 -8.08 -2.41 -12.95
C THR A 8 -7.43 -1.18 -12.32
N GLY A 9 -6.10 -1.24 -12.17
CA GLY A 9 -5.32 -0.11 -11.66
C GLY A 9 -5.54 1.17 -12.47
N VAL A 10 -5.13 2.32 -11.91
CA VAL A 10 -5.33 3.67 -12.48
C VAL A 10 -5.00 3.74 -13.98
N ARG A 11 -3.98 3.00 -14.44
CA ARG A 11 -3.58 2.86 -15.85
C ARG A 11 -4.73 2.49 -16.79
N TRP A 12 -5.48 1.45 -16.43
CA TRP A 12 -6.56 0.92 -17.26
C TRP A 12 -7.78 1.84 -17.23
N LYS A 13 -8.06 2.49 -16.08
CA LYS A 13 -9.16 3.46 -15.98
C LYS A 13 -8.94 4.68 -16.86
N ILE A 14 -7.73 5.26 -16.83
CA ILE A 14 -7.37 6.41 -17.68
C ILE A 14 -7.43 6.01 -19.16
N SER A 15 -6.88 4.84 -19.51
CA SER A 15 -6.88 4.37 -20.90
C SER A 15 -8.29 4.10 -21.43
N ILE A 16 -9.16 3.49 -20.62
CA ILE A 16 -10.57 3.27 -20.98
C ILE A 16 -11.31 4.61 -21.14
N ALA A 17 -11.09 5.57 -20.24
CA ALA A 17 -11.72 6.88 -20.33
C ALA A 17 -11.30 7.63 -21.61
N ILE A 18 -10.01 7.67 -21.91
CA ILE A 18 -9.49 8.29 -23.13
C ILE A 18 -10.01 7.58 -24.38
N ALA A 19 -10.01 6.24 -24.40
CA ALA A 19 -10.52 5.47 -25.52
C ALA A 19 -12.03 5.68 -25.72
N ALA A 20 -12.82 5.74 -24.64
CA ALA A 20 -14.26 5.99 -24.72
C ALA A 20 -14.58 7.38 -25.26
N VAL A 21 -13.89 8.42 -24.75
CA VAL A 21 -14.07 9.80 -25.24
C VAL A 21 -13.61 9.91 -26.70
N GLY A 22 -12.44 9.34 -27.04
CA GLY A 22 -11.91 9.34 -28.41
C GLY A 22 -12.80 8.59 -29.40
N ALA A 23 -13.41 7.48 -28.99
CA ALA A 23 -14.36 6.73 -29.82
C ALA A 23 -15.65 7.55 -30.04
N LEU A 24 -16.19 8.17 -28.99
CA LEU A 24 -17.40 8.99 -29.09
C LEU A 24 -17.19 10.21 -30.00
N THR A 25 -16.06 10.93 -29.85
CA THR A 25 -15.74 12.06 -30.73
C THR A 25 -15.49 11.62 -32.17
N ALA A 26 -14.79 10.51 -32.39
CA ALA A 26 -14.54 9.98 -33.73
C ALA A 26 -15.84 9.55 -34.44
N VAL A 27 -16.76 8.89 -33.73
CA VAL A 27 -18.07 8.50 -34.27
C VAL A 27 -18.92 9.73 -34.58
N ALA A 28 -18.99 10.70 -33.67
CA ALA A 28 -19.74 11.93 -33.88
C ALA A 28 -19.21 12.73 -35.09
N LEU A 29 -17.89 12.89 -35.19
CA LEU A 29 -17.26 13.59 -36.30
C LEU A 29 -17.48 12.85 -37.63
N SER A 30 -17.32 11.52 -37.63
CA SER A 30 -17.56 10.71 -38.83
C SER A 30 -19.00 10.83 -39.31
N PHE A 31 -19.97 10.83 -38.39
CA PHE A 31 -21.38 11.01 -38.73
C PHE A 31 -21.65 12.40 -39.33
N VAL A 32 -21.08 13.45 -38.75
CA VAL A 32 -21.21 14.83 -39.27
C VAL A 32 -20.59 14.95 -40.66
N VAL A 33 -19.37 14.45 -40.85
CA VAL A 33 -18.66 14.53 -42.14
C VAL A 33 -19.39 13.73 -43.21
N HIS A 34 -19.85 12.52 -42.90
CA HIS A 34 -20.62 11.69 -43.83
C HIS A 34 -21.91 12.41 -44.26
N ASN A 35 -22.68 12.94 -43.31
CA ASN A 35 -23.92 13.65 -43.60
C ASN A 35 -23.69 14.93 -44.42
N ALA A 36 -22.68 15.72 -44.06
CA ALA A 36 -22.32 16.94 -44.80
C ALA A 36 -21.85 16.62 -46.23
N ALA A 37 -21.07 15.55 -46.41
CA ALA A 37 -20.61 15.11 -47.71
C ALA A 37 -21.78 14.60 -48.58
N GLN A 38 -22.76 13.90 -48.00
CA GLN A 38 -23.96 13.49 -48.72
C GLN A 38 -24.78 14.70 -49.20
N VAL A 39 -25.04 15.68 -48.32
CA VAL A 39 -25.78 16.90 -48.67
C VAL A 39 -25.05 17.68 -49.77
N SER A 40 -23.76 17.93 -49.60
CA SER A 40 -22.95 18.66 -50.60
C SER A 40 -22.94 17.94 -51.95
N MET A 41 -22.85 16.61 -51.96
CA MET A 41 -22.88 15.83 -53.20
C MET A 41 -24.23 15.96 -53.93
N LEU A 42 -25.34 15.96 -53.19
CA LEU A 42 -26.68 16.13 -53.75
C LEU A 42 -26.91 17.53 -54.31
N GLU A 43 -26.46 18.57 -53.61
CA GLU A 43 -26.55 19.96 -54.08
C GLU A 43 -25.72 20.17 -55.35
N ASN A 44 -24.46 19.74 -55.36
CA ASN A 44 -23.59 19.81 -56.54
C ASN A 44 -24.20 19.05 -57.75
N ALA A 45 -24.81 17.88 -57.50
CA ALA A 45 -25.45 17.12 -58.55
C ALA A 45 -26.67 17.83 -59.14
N ARG A 46 -27.49 18.50 -58.30
CA ARG A 46 -28.63 19.32 -58.76
C ARG A 46 -28.17 20.51 -59.59
N GLU A 47 -27.15 21.23 -59.13
CA GLU A 47 -26.62 22.42 -59.79
C GLU A 47 -26.07 22.09 -61.19
N VAL A 48 -25.22 21.06 -61.29
CA VAL A 48 -24.66 20.60 -62.58
C VAL A 48 -25.76 20.16 -63.55
N GLN A 49 -26.83 19.52 -63.07
CA GLN A 49 -27.95 19.10 -63.91
C GLN A 49 -28.78 20.29 -64.41
N LEU A 50 -29.06 21.25 -63.54
CA LEU A 50 -29.77 22.48 -63.92
C LEU A 50 -29.00 23.31 -64.93
N GLU A 51 -27.68 23.41 -64.76
CA GLU A 51 -26.80 24.12 -65.68
C GLU A 51 -26.86 23.47 -67.08
N ARG A 52 -26.64 22.15 -67.16
CA ARG A 52 -26.72 21.39 -68.43
C ARG A 52 -28.07 21.54 -69.11
N LEU A 53 -29.16 21.46 -68.34
CA LEU A 53 -30.51 21.61 -68.86
C LEU A 53 -30.78 23.04 -69.36
N THR A 54 -30.24 24.06 -68.68
CA THR A 54 -30.33 25.46 -69.12
C THR A 54 -29.60 25.66 -70.46
N TYR A 55 -28.40 25.09 -70.63
CA TYR A 55 -27.70 25.09 -71.92
C TYR A 55 -28.49 24.36 -73.01
N ALA A 56 -29.09 23.21 -72.68
CA ALA A 56 -29.94 22.47 -73.63
C ALA A 56 -31.18 23.28 -74.06
N GLN A 57 -31.81 24.00 -73.12
CA GLN A 57 -32.93 24.91 -73.40
C GLN A 57 -32.51 26.02 -74.36
N LEU A 58 -31.42 26.73 -74.06
CA LEU A 58 -30.92 27.84 -74.89
C LEU A 58 -30.64 27.40 -76.33
N LEU A 59 -30.03 26.23 -76.51
CA LEU A 59 -29.75 25.67 -77.84
C LEU A 59 -31.04 25.28 -78.59
N TYR A 60 -32.02 24.73 -77.89
CA TYR A 60 -33.32 24.37 -78.49
C TYR A 60 -34.11 25.61 -78.93
N GLU A 61 -34.16 26.64 -78.08
CA GLU A 61 -34.83 27.91 -78.40
C GLU A 61 -34.13 28.65 -79.55
N ALA A 62 -32.79 28.62 -79.60
CA ALA A 62 -32.01 29.23 -80.67
C ALA A 62 -32.21 28.57 -82.04
N THR A 63 -32.47 27.26 -82.08
CA THR A 63 -32.58 26.51 -83.35
C THR A 63 -34.00 26.50 -83.94
N LYS A 64 -35.05 26.90 -83.20
CA LYS A 64 -36.48 27.06 -83.63
C LYS A 64 -37.06 25.98 -84.55
N THR A 65 -36.47 24.78 -84.63
CA THR A 65 -36.87 23.73 -85.58
C THR A 65 -37.44 22.55 -84.81
N LYS A 66 -38.71 22.18 -85.04
CA LYS A 66 -39.41 21.05 -84.39
C LYS A 66 -38.76 19.66 -84.60
N LYS A 67 -37.63 19.57 -85.32
CA LYS A 67 -36.89 18.33 -85.64
C LYS A 67 -35.47 18.30 -85.06
N ALA A 68 -35.03 19.33 -84.33
CA ALA A 68 -33.73 19.29 -83.68
C ALA A 68 -33.79 18.36 -82.46
N ASP A 69 -33.10 17.24 -82.52
CA ASP A 69 -33.00 16.30 -81.39
C ASP A 69 -32.35 17.04 -80.19
N PRO A 70 -32.95 17.04 -79.00
CA PRO A 70 -32.41 17.81 -77.89
C PRO A 70 -31.03 17.30 -77.48
N ARG A 71 -30.06 18.20 -77.37
CA ARG A 71 -28.68 17.83 -77.02
C ARG A 71 -28.56 17.43 -75.54
N PHE A 72 -27.48 16.72 -75.22
CA PHE A 72 -27.19 16.18 -73.89
C PHE A 72 -28.12 15.06 -73.40
N GLY A 73 -28.88 14.43 -74.31
CA GLY A 73 -29.84 13.37 -73.96
C GLY A 73 -31.09 13.92 -73.27
N ALA A 74 -31.36 15.22 -73.41
CA ALA A 74 -32.60 15.81 -72.95
C ALA A 74 -33.76 15.29 -73.81
N LYS A 75 -34.95 15.17 -73.20
CA LYS A 75 -36.14 14.65 -73.86
C LYS A 75 -37.29 15.63 -73.72
N LEU A 76 -38.00 15.83 -74.82
CA LEU A 76 -39.21 16.64 -74.89
C LEU A 76 -40.39 15.81 -74.37
N ASN A 77 -41.14 16.35 -73.41
CA ASN A 77 -42.33 15.73 -72.82
C ASN A 77 -42.11 14.26 -72.41
N ASP A 78 -41.03 13.99 -71.68
CA ASP A 78 -40.64 12.62 -71.31
C ASP A 78 -41.76 11.92 -70.49
N PRO A 79 -42.34 10.82 -71.01
CA PRO A 79 -43.39 10.08 -70.31
C PRO A 79 -42.88 9.44 -69.01
N THR A 80 -41.57 9.20 -68.89
CA THR A 80 -40.92 8.61 -67.72
C THR A 80 -40.59 9.61 -66.61
N MET A 81 -40.91 10.90 -66.81
CA MET A 81 -40.73 11.94 -65.80
C MET A 81 -41.55 11.64 -64.52
N PRO A 82 -40.95 11.80 -63.32
CA PRO A 82 -41.65 11.67 -62.04
C PRO A 82 -42.88 12.59 -61.93
N ARG A 83 -43.96 12.09 -61.32
CA ARG A 83 -45.23 12.83 -61.19
C ARG A 83 -45.07 14.14 -60.39
N SER A 84 -44.21 14.14 -59.38
CA SER A 84 -43.82 15.31 -58.59
C SER A 84 -43.19 16.40 -59.46
N LEU A 85 -42.24 16.03 -60.31
CA LEU A 85 -41.53 16.95 -61.20
C LEU A 85 -42.46 17.53 -62.30
N ARG A 86 -43.38 16.70 -62.82
CA ARG A 86 -44.38 17.12 -63.80
C ARG A 86 -45.37 18.15 -63.22
N ALA A 87 -45.78 17.97 -61.97
CA ALA A 87 -46.68 18.90 -61.29
C ALA A 87 -46.01 20.26 -61.01
N GLU A 88 -44.72 20.27 -60.68
CA GLU A 88 -43.98 21.51 -60.43
C GLU A 88 -43.64 22.28 -61.71
N THR A 89 -43.28 21.58 -62.78
CA THR A 89 -42.97 22.21 -64.08
C THR A 89 -44.19 22.76 -64.80
N GLY A 90 -45.36 22.14 -64.62
CA GLY A 90 -46.63 22.65 -65.17
C GLY A 90 -47.03 24.04 -64.65
N ARG A 91 -46.40 24.54 -63.58
CA ARG A 91 -46.57 25.91 -63.06
C ARG A 91 -45.63 26.93 -63.72
N ASN A 92 -45.07 26.59 -64.88
CA ASN A 92 -44.10 27.40 -65.63
C ASN A 92 -42.84 27.75 -64.82
N ARG A 93 -42.36 26.81 -64.01
CA ARG A 93 -41.15 26.96 -63.18
C ARG A 93 -40.15 25.84 -63.48
N ARG A 94 -38.86 26.16 -63.35
CA ARG A 94 -37.79 25.16 -63.36
C ARG A 94 -37.89 24.32 -62.08
N ALA A 95 -37.72 23.01 -62.19
CA ALA A 95 -37.81 22.11 -61.06
C ALA A 95 -36.75 20.99 -61.15
N THR A 96 -36.39 20.44 -59.99
CA THR A 96 -35.51 19.26 -59.89
C THR A 96 -36.13 18.24 -58.96
N HIS A 97 -35.92 16.96 -59.27
CA HIS A 97 -36.36 15.87 -58.43
C HIS A 97 -35.21 14.90 -58.25
N VAL A 98 -34.97 14.48 -57.01
CA VAL A 98 -33.94 13.47 -56.71
C VAL A 98 -34.66 12.24 -56.21
N GLU A 99 -34.43 11.12 -56.90
CA GLU A 99 -34.94 9.82 -56.49
C GLU A 99 -33.76 8.96 -56.06
N THR A 100 -33.80 8.47 -54.82
CA THR A 100 -32.77 7.55 -54.33
C THR A 100 -33.18 6.13 -54.74
N THR A 101 -32.45 5.52 -55.67
CA THR A 101 -32.69 4.12 -56.05
C THR A 101 -32.39 3.20 -54.87
N ALA A 102 -32.98 1.99 -54.83
CA ALA A 102 -32.79 0.97 -53.79
C ALA A 102 -31.33 0.61 -53.41
N LYS A 103 -30.34 1.05 -54.20
CA LYS A 103 -28.90 0.89 -53.94
C LYS A 103 -28.21 2.16 -53.38
N GLY A 104 -28.98 3.16 -52.94
CA GLY A 104 -28.46 4.40 -52.35
C GLY A 104 -27.82 5.37 -53.36
N VAL A 105 -28.04 5.15 -54.66
CA VAL A 105 -27.54 6.03 -55.72
C VAL A 105 -28.56 7.13 -55.97
N PRO A 106 -28.18 8.42 -55.89
CA PRO A 106 -29.08 9.51 -56.26
C PRO A 106 -29.25 9.54 -57.77
N ASP A 107 -30.51 9.47 -58.18
CA ASP A 107 -30.95 9.67 -59.54
C ASP A 107 -31.55 11.07 -59.66
N VAL A 108 -30.90 11.95 -60.43
CA VAL A 108 -31.26 13.37 -60.46
C VAL A 108 -31.98 13.68 -61.78
N TRP A 109 -33.18 14.21 -61.63
CA TRP A 109 -34.01 14.71 -62.70
C TRP A 109 -34.05 16.23 -62.65
N ALA A 110 -33.93 16.87 -63.81
CA ALA A 110 -34.17 18.30 -63.96
C ALA A 110 -35.16 18.53 -65.10
N ALA A 111 -36.04 19.51 -64.95
CA ALA A 111 -37.03 19.83 -65.97
C ALA A 111 -37.31 21.34 -66.06
N VAL A 112 -37.47 21.84 -67.29
CA VAL A 112 -37.68 23.26 -67.59
C VAL A 112 -38.74 23.41 -68.68
N PRO A 113 -39.74 24.28 -68.49
CA PRO A 113 -40.71 24.60 -69.54
C PRO A 113 -40.04 25.38 -70.68
N VAL A 114 -40.50 25.13 -71.90
CA VAL A 114 -40.09 25.83 -73.11
C VAL A 114 -41.28 26.66 -73.61
N GLY A 115 -41.03 27.80 -74.26
CA GLY A 115 -42.05 28.81 -74.62
C GLY A 115 -43.28 28.32 -75.42
N ASN A 116 -43.27 27.09 -75.94
CA ASN A 116 -44.39 26.48 -76.66
C ASN A 116 -45.30 25.60 -75.78
N GLY A 117 -45.10 25.58 -74.46
CA GLY A 117 -45.85 24.73 -73.52
C GLY A 117 -45.27 23.31 -73.35
N ASP A 118 -44.24 22.96 -74.13
CA ASP A 118 -43.50 21.71 -73.98
C ASP A 118 -42.53 21.77 -72.80
N VAL A 119 -42.24 20.63 -72.18
CA VAL A 119 -41.28 20.52 -71.08
C VAL A 119 -40.04 19.77 -71.55
N LEU A 120 -38.87 20.39 -71.39
CA LEU A 120 -37.59 19.73 -71.61
C LEU A 120 -37.11 19.11 -70.30
N SER A 121 -36.72 17.85 -70.35
CA SER A 121 -36.27 17.10 -69.17
C SER A 121 -34.94 16.43 -69.41
N LEU A 122 -34.15 16.33 -68.35
CA LEU A 122 -32.86 15.65 -68.34
C LEU A 122 -32.80 14.69 -67.16
N HIS A 123 -32.32 13.48 -67.44
CA HIS A 123 -32.17 12.39 -66.48
C HIS A 123 -30.73 11.90 -66.51
N THR A 124 -30.06 11.87 -65.36
CA THR A 124 -28.72 11.29 -65.25
C THR A 124 -28.58 10.47 -64.00
N ARG A 125 -28.19 9.20 -64.18
CA ARG A 125 -27.81 8.30 -63.09
C ARG A 125 -26.39 8.57 -62.63
N PHE A 126 -26.21 9.01 -61.39
CA PHE A 126 -24.90 9.21 -60.77
C PHE A 126 -24.27 7.90 -60.21
N ALA A 127 -24.57 6.74 -60.81
CA ALA A 127 -24.27 5.43 -60.24
C ALA A 127 -22.78 5.09 -60.10
N GLY A 128 -21.95 5.53 -61.04
CA GLY A 128 -20.54 5.10 -61.10
C GLY A 128 -19.57 5.92 -60.23
N ARG A 129 -19.64 7.25 -60.32
CA ARG A 129 -18.64 8.14 -59.71
C ARG A 129 -18.95 8.46 -58.24
N SER A 130 -20.22 8.65 -57.91
CA SER A 130 -20.65 9.05 -56.56
C SER A 130 -20.56 7.94 -55.52
N SER A 131 -20.89 6.70 -55.90
CA SER A 131 -20.83 5.56 -54.98
C SER A 131 -19.39 5.18 -54.59
N THR A 132 -18.41 5.50 -55.44
CA THR A 132 -16.99 5.22 -55.19
C THR A 132 -16.40 6.29 -54.26
N ILE A 133 -16.71 7.58 -54.51
CA ILE A 133 -16.26 8.70 -53.65
C ILE A 133 -16.78 8.55 -52.21
N MET A 134 -18.06 8.21 -52.02
CA MET A 134 -18.61 8.01 -50.67
C MET A 134 -17.97 6.81 -49.95
N ARG A 135 -17.69 5.71 -50.66
CA ARG A 135 -17.01 4.55 -50.07
C ARG A 135 -15.57 4.85 -49.65
N ASP A 136 -14.85 5.65 -50.42
CA ASP A 136 -13.48 6.05 -50.07
C ASP A 136 -13.47 7.03 -48.89
N LEU A 137 -14.44 7.95 -48.81
CA LEU A 137 -14.65 8.80 -47.65
C LEU A 137 -14.96 7.98 -46.40
N ASP A 138 -15.89 7.03 -46.48
CA ASP A 138 -16.26 6.17 -45.34
C ASP A 138 -15.08 5.31 -44.86
N ARG A 139 -14.28 4.77 -45.79
CA ARG A 139 -13.05 4.04 -45.44
C ARG A 139 -12.05 4.95 -44.74
N ALA A 140 -11.83 6.16 -45.24
CA ALA A 140 -10.93 7.13 -44.61
C ALA A 140 -11.42 7.51 -43.19
N LEU A 141 -12.73 7.71 -43.01
CA LEU A 141 -13.32 8.00 -41.70
C LEU A 141 -13.18 6.84 -40.71
N ILE A 142 -13.39 5.59 -41.16
CA ILE A 142 -13.20 4.40 -40.32
C ILE A 142 -11.73 4.24 -39.93
N ILE A 143 -10.80 4.33 -40.89
CA ILE A 143 -9.35 4.20 -40.62
C ILE A 143 -8.88 5.31 -39.67
N GLY A 144 -9.32 6.56 -39.89
CA GLY A 144 -9.03 7.68 -39.02
C GLY A 144 -9.57 7.46 -37.60
N SER A 145 -10.83 7.03 -37.47
CA SER A 145 -11.47 6.76 -36.18
C SER A 145 -10.75 5.66 -35.40
N VAL A 146 -10.42 4.56 -36.06
CA VAL A 146 -9.66 3.44 -35.46
C VAL A 146 -8.28 3.94 -35.01
N SER A 147 -7.59 4.73 -35.84
CA SER A 147 -6.26 5.26 -35.51
C SER A 147 -6.29 6.18 -34.28
N VAL A 148 -7.31 7.03 -34.16
CA VAL A 148 -7.50 7.91 -32.98
C VAL A 148 -7.73 7.10 -31.71
N VAL A 149 -8.57 6.06 -31.77
CA VAL A 149 -8.84 5.20 -30.60
C VAL A 149 -7.58 4.44 -30.17
N PHE A 150 -6.86 3.84 -31.12
CA PHE A 150 -5.61 3.12 -30.81
C PHE A 150 -4.53 4.08 -30.29
N GLY A 151 -4.34 5.24 -30.91
CA GLY A 151 -3.38 6.25 -30.48
C GLY A 151 -3.70 6.79 -29.07
N GLY A 152 -4.96 7.11 -28.80
CA GLY A 152 -5.42 7.55 -27.48
C GLY A 152 -5.24 6.47 -26.40
N CYS A 153 -5.52 5.21 -26.74
CA CYS A 153 -5.30 4.08 -25.83
C CYS A 153 -3.81 3.90 -25.49
N ALA A 154 -2.94 3.91 -26.52
CA ALA A 154 -1.50 3.83 -26.33
C ALA A 154 -0.97 4.97 -25.45
N LEU A 155 -1.39 6.21 -25.71
CA LEU A 155 -1.03 7.37 -24.91
C LEU A 155 -1.52 7.25 -23.45
N GLY A 156 -2.75 6.78 -23.25
CA GLY A 156 -3.31 6.53 -21.92
C GLY A 156 -2.53 5.47 -21.12
N VAL A 157 -2.09 4.39 -21.78
CA VAL A 157 -1.29 3.32 -21.13
C VAL A 157 0.10 3.82 -20.75
N LEU A 158 0.70 4.68 -21.59
CA LEU A 158 1.99 5.32 -21.34
C LEU A 158 1.91 6.29 -20.14
N ILE A 159 1.03 7.29 -20.21
CA ILE A 159 0.87 8.31 -19.15
C ILE A 159 0.44 7.65 -17.83
N GLY A 160 -0.59 6.81 -17.87
CA GLY A 160 -1.05 6.09 -16.69
C GLY A 160 0.05 5.20 -16.12
N GLY A 161 0.87 4.58 -16.97
CA GLY A 161 2.00 3.76 -16.57
C GLY A 161 3.08 4.50 -15.83
N GLN A 162 3.47 5.67 -16.33
CA GLN A 162 4.45 6.54 -15.68
C GLN A 162 3.98 6.99 -14.31
N LEU A 163 2.75 7.50 -14.20
CA LEU A 163 2.16 7.94 -12.93
C LEU A 163 2.04 6.79 -11.92
N SER A 164 1.53 5.64 -12.37
CA SER A 164 1.36 4.47 -11.51
C SER A 164 2.70 3.90 -11.01
N ARG A 165 3.77 4.00 -11.82
CA ARG A 165 5.11 3.58 -11.40
C ARG A 165 5.67 4.51 -10.32
N ARG A 166 5.49 5.82 -10.47
CA ARG A 166 5.88 6.82 -9.46
C ARG A 166 5.17 6.61 -8.13
N LEU A 167 3.84 6.46 -8.15
CA LEU A 167 3.04 6.20 -6.95
C LEU A 167 3.46 4.90 -6.23
N ARG A 168 3.79 3.83 -6.97
CA ARG A 168 4.31 2.60 -6.37
C ARG A 168 5.66 2.81 -5.69
N LYS A 169 6.56 3.59 -6.29
CA LYS A 169 7.85 3.93 -5.67
C LYS A 169 7.66 4.77 -4.41
N ALA A 170 6.78 5.78 -4.45
CA ALA A 170 6.41 6.57 -3.29
C ALA A 170 5.87 5.69 -2.15
N ALA A 171 4.91 4.81 -2.45
CA ALA A 171 4.33 3.90 -1.48
C ALA A 171 5.35 2.92 -0.89
N ALA A 172 6.28 2.40 -1.72
CA ALA A 172 7.35 1.53 -1.24
C ALA A 172 8.34 2.29 -0.34
N ALA A 173 8.68 3.53 -0.67
CA ALA A 173 9.53 4.37 0.16
C ALA A 173 8.86 4.73 1.50
N ALA A 174 7.60 5.17 1.46
CA ALA A 174 6.79 5.41 2.67
C ALA A 174 6.64 4.14 3.53
N GLY A 175 6.48 2.98 2.91
CA GLY A 175 6.47 1.69 3.61
C GLY A 175 7.78 1.38 4.34
N ARG A 176 8.92 1.74 3.76
CA ARG A 176 10.23 1.60 4.43
C ARG A 176 10.39 2.58 5.60
N VAL A 177 9.90 3.81 5.45
CA VAL A 177 9.86 4.79 6.55
C VAL A 177 8.98 4.28 7.70
N ALA A 178 7.80 3.74 7.39
CA ALA A 178 6.91 3.14 8.38
C ALA A 178 7.51 1.91 9.09
N GLN A 179 8.48 1.24 8.47
CA GLN A 179 9.26 0.14 9.06
C GLN A 179 10.47 0.63 9.89
N GLY A 180 10.60 1.95 10.10
CA GLY A 180 11.67 2.54 10.92
C GLY A 180 12.92 2.96 10.15
N ASN A 181 12.95 2.82 8.81
CA ASN A 181 14.07 3.29 8.01
C ASN A 181 13.87 4.76 7.60
N THR A 182 14.28 5.67 8.47
CA THR A 182 14.10 7.13 8.32
C THR A 182 15.09 7.79 7.38
N ASP A 183 16.13 7.09 6.93
CA ASP A 183 17.13 7.64 6.00
C ASP A 183 16.59 7.70 4.55
N VAL A 184 15.49 6.98 4.29
CA VAL A 184 14.85 6.94 2.97
C VAL A 184 14.01 8.20 2.76
N ARG A 185 14.40 9.03 1.80
CA ARG A 185 13.58 10.14 1.31
C ARG A 185 12.62 9.69 0.22
N VAL A 186 11.32 9.90 0.45
CA VAL A 186 10.26 9.51 -0.49
C VAL A 186 10.36 10.32 -1.77
N ARG A 187 10.72 11.61 -1.67
CA ARG A 187 10.85 12.51 -2.81
C ARG A 187 11.92 12.08 -3.81
N GLU A 188 13.07 11.64 -3.31
CA GLU A 188 14.17 11.13 -4.14
C GLU A 188 13.76 9.84 -4.86
N ALA A 189 13.02 8.96 -4.18
CA ALA A 189 12.55 7.69 -4.76
C ALA A 189 11.56 7.90 -5.94
N VAL A 190 10.79 8.99 -5.93
CA VAL A 190 9.86 9.34 -7.01
C VAL A 190 10.56 10.02 -8.19
N GLY A 191 11.82 10.44 -8.00
CA GLY A 191 12.68 10.97 -9.05
C GLY A 191 12.84 12.49 -9.03
N GLY A 192 12.41 13.19 -7.96
CA GLY A 192 12.81 14.55 -7.53
C GLY A 192 12.79 15.74 -8.50
N VAL A 193 12.48 15.53 -9.78
CA VAL A 193 12.73 16.51 -10.86
C VAL A 193 11.44 17.11 -11.42
N VAL A 194 10.30 16.46 -11.24
CA VAL A 194 9.01 16.94 -11.76
C VAL A 194 8.14 17.39 -10.60
N ARG A 195 7.82 18.69 -10.54
CA ARG A 195 6.84 19.25 -9.60
C ARG A 195 5.44 18.89 -10.07
N ASP A 196 4.94 17.76 -9.61
CA ASP A 196 3.57 17.30 -9.79
C ASP A 196 2.96 16.96 -8.41
N GLU A 197 1.69 16.57 -8.38
CA GLU A 197 0.97 16.19 -7.15
C GLU A 197 1.64 15.02 -6.41
N THR A 198 2.45 14.21 -7.12
CA THR A 198 3.20 13.12 -6.49
C THR A 198 4.46 13.60 -5.77
N ASP A 199 5.10 14.69 -6.24
CA ASP A 199 6.21 15.36 -5.56
C ASP A 199 5.74 16.08 -4.28
N GLU A 200 4.57 16.72 -4.33
CA GLU A 200 3.97 17.38 -3.16
C GLU A 200 3.62 16.36 -2.05
N LEU A 201 2.99 15.23 -2.43
CA LEU A 201 2.73 14.13 -1.50
C LEU A 201 4.02 13.56 -0.91
N ALA A 202 5.05 13.36 -1.73
CA ALA A 202 6.34 12.86 -1.26
C ALA A 202 6.99 13.83 -0.27
N GLY A 203 6.94 15.14 -0.56
CA GLY A 203 7.42 16.19 0.35
C GLY A 203 6.66 16.23 1.68
N ALA A 204 5.34 16.03 1.66
CA ALA A 204 4.53 15.97 2.89
C ALA A 204 4.90 14.75 3.76
N VAL A 205 5.17 13.59 3.16
CA VAL A 205 5.63 12.40 3.90
C VAL A 205 7.02 12.61 4.48
N ASP A 206 7.94 13.20 3.71
CA ASP A 206 9.29 13.53 4.20
C ASP A 206 9.22 14.52 5.39
N ALA A 207 8.37 15.56 5.31
CA ALA A 207 8.16 16.52 6.38
C ALA A 207 7.55 15.89 7.65
N LEU A 208 6.61 14.96 7.50
CA LEU A 208 6.05 14.20 8.63
C LEU A 208 7.13 13.35 9.31
N THR A 209 8.01 12.73 8.51
CA THR A 209 9.13 11.93 9.02
C THR A 209 10.10 12.80 9.81
N ASP A 210 10.44 13.98 9.30
CA ASP A 210 11.31 14.94 10.00
C ASP A 210 10.68 15.45 11.29
N ALA A 211 9.38 15.77 11.29
CA ALA A 211 8.65 16.21 12.48
C ALA A 211 8.60 15.12 13.56
N LEU A 212 8.41 13.85 13.16
CA LEU A 212 8.42 12.72 14.09
C LEU A 212 9.81 12.53 14.72
N ASN A 213 10.87 12.57 13.90
CA ASN A 213 12.24 12.46 14.39
C ASN A 213 12.60 13.60 15.35
N ALA A 214 12.23 14.83 15.02
CA ALA A 214 12.45 15.99 15.89
C ALA A 214 11.72 15.83 17.24
N ARG A 215 10.50 15.28 17.23
CA ARG A 215 9.73 15.01 18.45
C ARG A 215 10.39 13.93 19.32
N ILE A 216 10.83 12.81 18.71
CA ILE A 216 11.54 11.75 19.43
C ILE A 216 12.83 12.31 20.07
N GLU A 217 13.58 13.14 19.34
CA GLU A 217 14.81 13.75 19.86
C GLU A 217 14.53 14.76 20.99
N ALA A 218 13.41 15.50 20.91
CA ALA A 218 12.98 16.37 22.00
C ALA A 218 12.62 15.56 23.26
N GLU A 219 11.87 14.46 23.11
CA GLU A 219 11.51 13.57 24.22
C GLU A 219 12.76 12.95 24.88
N ARG A 220 13.80 12.60 24.10
CA ARG A 220 15.09 12.15 24.64
C ARG A 220 15.80 13.22 25.45
N ARG A 221 15.88 14.44 24.92
CA ARG A 221 16.53 15.56 25.63
C ARG A 221 15.84 15.84 26.95
N VAL A 222 14.51 15.91 26.96
CA VAL A 222 13.73 16.08 28.19
C VAL A 222 14.01 14.94 29.19
N THR A 223 14.07 13.69 28.74
CA THR A 223 14.38 12.56 29.61
C THR A 223 15.81 12.63 30.17
N ALA A 224 16.76 13.10 29.37
CA ALA A 224 18.15 13.31 29.80
C ALA A 224 18.29 14.46 30.80
N ASP A 225 17.56 15.56 30.59
CA ASP A 225 17.55 16.72 31.48
C ASP A 225 16.92 16.35 32.83
N ILE A 226 15.78 15.66 32.82
CA ILE A 226 15.15 15.13 34.04
C ILE A 226 16.10 14.17 34.77
N ALA A 227 16.87 13.35 34.04
CA ALA A 227 17.86 12.48 34.65
C ALA A 227 18.93 13.26 35.42
N HIS A 228 19.42 14.35 34.84
CA HIS A 228 20.44 15.19 35.44
C HIS A 228 19.88 15.93 36.67
N GLU A 229 18.72 16.56 36.52
CA GLU A 229 18.03 17.30 37.59
C GLU A 229 17.62 16.42 38.78
N LEU A 230 17.31 15.14 38.56
CA LEU A 230 17.02 14.20 39.66
C LEU A 230 18.28 13.62 40.32
N ARG A 231 19.38 13.45 39.58
CA ARG A 231 20.63 12.90 40.13
C ARG A 231 21.27 13.84 41.14
N THR A 232 21.22 15.15 40.91
CA THR A 232 21.80 16.17 41.81
C THR A 232 21.20 16.13 43.23
N PRO A 233 19.87 16.24 43.45
CA PRO A 233 19.29 16.20 44.79
C PRO A 233 19.45 14.82 45.45
N VAL A 234 19.43 13.73 44.67
CA VAL A 234 19.67 12.38 45.22
C VAL A 234 21.11 12.23 45.70
N THR A 235 22.08 12.71 44.95
CA THR A 235 23.49 12.73 45.38
C THR A 235 23.64 13.56 46.65
N GLY A 236 23.01 14.74 46.70
CA GLY A 236 23.00 15.59 47.91
C GLY A 236 22.39 14.90 49.13
N LEU A 237 21.28 14.17 48.97
CA LEU A 237 20.68 13.37 50.04
C LEU A 237 21.60 12.25 50.51
N LEU A 238 22.31 11.58 49.59
CA LEU A 238 23.26 10.52 49.94
C LEU A 238 24.45 11.09 50.72
N THR A 239 25.03 12.21 50.26
CA THR A 239 26.12 12.91 50.97
C THR A 239 25.66 13.41 52.34
N ALA A 240 24.45 13.96 52.45
CA ALA A 240 23.90 14.35 53.75
C ALA A 240 23.70 13.14 54.69
N ALA A 241 23.28 12.00 54.15
CA ALA A 241 23.17 10.75 54.90
C ALA A 241 24.53 10.17 55.31
N GLU A 242 25.60 10.42 54.54
CA GLU A 242 26.97 10.05 54.90
C GLU A 242 27.50 10.84 56.12
N LEU A 243 27.07 12.10 56.28
CA LEU A 243 27.47 12.97 57.38
C LEU A 243 26.73 12.70 58.71
N LEU A 244 25.66 11.89 58.69
CA LEU A 244 24.93 11.53 59.90
C LEU A 244 25.78 10.64 60.83
N PRO A 245 25.64 10.81 62.17
CA PRO A 245 26.35 9.96 63.13
C PRO A 245 25.97 8.49 62.95
N PRO A 246 26.91 7.54 63.16
CA PRO A 246 26.62 6.13 63.02
C PRO A 246 25.52 5.69 63.99
N GLY A 247 24.54 4.95 63.46
CA GLY A 247 23.40 4.46 64.23
C GLY A 247 22.33 3.84 63.34
N ARG A 248 21.44 3.05 63.94
CA ARG A 248 20.37 2.37 63.19
C ARG A 248 19.47 3.31 62.37
N PRO A 249 19.10 4.52 62.84
CA PRO A 249 18.36 5.48 62.02
C PRO A 249 19.15 5.96 60.80
N THR A 250 20.47 6.15 60.93
CA THR A 250 21.35 6.57 59.84
C THR A 250 21.48 5.51 58.76
N GLU A 251 21.62 4.25 59.14
CA GLU A 251 21.59 3.11 58.21
C GLU A 251 20.29 3.09 57.41
N LEU A 252 19.14 3.26 58.09
CA LEU A 252 17.82 3.30 57.43
C LEU A 252 17.70 4.45 56.44
N VAL A 253 18.23 5.64 56.77
CA VAL A 253 18.23 6.80 55.87
C VAL A 253 19.14 6.56 54.67
N ARG A 254 20.36 6.02 54.88
CA ARG A 254 21.28 5.67 53.79
C ARG A 254 20.69 4.62 52.87
N ASP A 255 20.11 3.55 53.41
CA ASP A 255 19.43 2.51 52.64
C ASP A 255 18.28 3.10 51.82
N ARG A 256 17.52 4.04 52.39
CA ARG A 256 16.40 4.68 51.69
C ARG A 256 16.86 5.64 50.60
N ALA A 257 17.90 6.42 50.83
CA ALA A 257 18.51 7.29 49.82
C ALA A 257 19.09 6.48 48.65
N GLN A 258 19.77 5.37 48.96
CA GLN A 258 20.32 4.44 47.97
C GLN A 258 19.22 3.76 47.14
N ALA A 259 18.12 3.34 47.79
CA ALA A 259 16.95 2.81 47.10
C ALA A 259 16.30 3.86 46.18
N MET A 260 16.22 5.12 46.62
CA MET A 260 15.70 6.22 45.79
C MET A 260 16.59 6.48 44.57
N ARG A 261 17.91 6.46 44.72
CA ARG A 261 18.85 6.56 43.58
C ARG A 261 18.60 5.48 42.55
N THR A 262 18.53 4.23 43.01
CA THR A 262 18.30 3.07 42.15
C THR A 262 16.96 3.19 41.43
N LEU A 263 15.90 3.60 42.13
CA LEU A 263 14.58 3.82 41.54
C LEU A 263 14.60 4.89 40.44
N VAL A 264 15.25 6.04 40.71
CA VAL A 264 15.35 7.12 39.72
C VAL A 264 16.11 6.63 38.49
N GLU A 265 17.25 5.96 38.67
CA GLU A 265 18.03 5.38 37.58
C GLU A 265 17.23 4.36 36.75
N ASP A 266 16.50 3.46 37.42
CA ASP A 266 15.66 2.46 36.77
C ASP A 266 14.49 3.10 36.00
N VAL A 267 13.83 4.14 36.53
CA VAL A 267 12.76 4.86 35.83
C VAL A 267 13.28 5.55 34.58
N LEU A 268 14.44 6.21 34.69
CA LEU A 268 15.07 6.89 33.56
C LEU A 268 15.54 5.90 32.49
N GLU A 269 16.04 4.74 32.90
CA GLU A 269 16.38 3.67 31.97
C GLU A 269 15.16 3.15 31.22
N VAL A 270 14.06 2.89 31.93
CA VAL A 270 12.78 2.49 31.31
C VAL A 270 12.26 3.56 30.35
N ALA A 271 12.37 4.85 30.69
CA ALA A 271 11.98 5.95 29.81
C ALA A 271 12.85 5.99 28.53
N ARG A 272 14.16 5.75 28.64
CA ARG A 272 15.07 5.68 27.49
C ARG A 272 14.76 4.49 26.58
N LEU A 273 14.50 3.31 27.16
CA LEU A 273 14.15 2.11 26.41
C LEU A 273 12.83 2.27 25.62
N ASP A 274 11.88 3.04 26.13
CA ASP A 274 10.61 3.33 25.46
C ASP A 274 10.75 4.29 24.28
N SER A 275 11.72 5.20 24.30
CA SER A 275 11.94 6.15 23.20
C SER A 275 12.40 5.48 21.89
N ALA A 276 12.54 4.15 21.86
CA ALA A 276 12.83 3.31 20.69
C ALA A 276 14.10 3.69 19.90
N SER A 277 15.05 4.34 20.56
CA SER A 277 16.18 4.93 19.84
C SER A 277 17.52 4.82 20.52
N GLU A 278 17.60 3.94 21.51
CA GLU A 278 18.87 3.37 21.91
C GLU A 278 19.36 2.35 20.87
N ARG A 279 20.60 2.54 20.41
CA ARG A 279 21.30 1.57 19.56
C ARG A 279 22.20 0.69 20.44
N ALA A 280 22.34 -0.57 20.04
CA ALA A 280 23.27 -1.50 20.68
C ALA A 280 24.67 -1.30 20.09
N GLU A 281 25.69 -1.20 20.95
CA GLU A 281 27.09 -1.21 20.53
C GLU A 281 27.57 -2.65 20.46
N LEU A 282 27.54 -3.21 19.25
CA LEU A 282 27.74 -4.64 19.04
C LEU A 282 29.22 -5.02 19.10
N GLN A 283 29.52 -6.04 19.89
CA GLN A 283 30.83 -6.67 20.00
C GLN A 283 30.67 -8.19 19.93
N GLU A 284 31.60 -8.85 19.24
CA GLU A 284 31.69 -10.30 19.23
C GLU A 284 32.30 -10.79 20.55
N ILE A 285 31.56 -11.62 21.28
CA ILE A 285 31.97 -12.17 22.58
C ILE A 285 31.69 -13.68 22.67
N ALA A 286 32.53 -14.41 23.40
CA ALA A 286 32.24 -15.77 23.83
C ALA A 286 31.22 -15.74 24.97
N LEU A 287 30.00 -16.22 24.73
CA LEU A 287 28.87 -16.03 25.63
C LEU A 287 29.05 -16.73 26.97
N GLY A 288 29.49 -17.99 26.98
CA GLY A 288 29.69 -18.77 28.19
C GLY A 288 30.77 -18.18 29.08
N GLU A 289 31.91 -17.81 28.50
CA GLU A 289 33.00 -17.12 29.21
C GLU A 289 32.57 -15.76 29.75
N PHE A 290 31.83 -14.96 28.98
CA PHE A 290 31.32 -13.66 29.40
C PHE A 290 30.35 -13.81 30.58
N VAL A 291 29.35 -14.68 30.45
CA VAL A 291 28.34 -14.94 31.50
C VAL A 291 29.02 -15.44 32.76
N SER A 292 29.92 -16.41 32.65
CA SER A 292 30.62 -16.99 33.82
C SER A 292 31.42 -15.94 34.59
N ARG A 293 32.22 -15.11 33.88
CA ARG A 293 33.00 -14.03 34.51
C ARG A 293 32.12 -13.00 35.19
N ARG A 294 31.04 -12.57 34.52
CA ARG A 294 30.16 -11.50 35.03
C ARG A 294 29.33 -11.96 36.22
N ILE A 295 28.84 -13.20 36.19
CA ILE A 295 28.09 -13.75 37.31
C ILE A 295 28.98 -13.93 38.53
N ALA A 296 30.21 -14.43 38.37
CA ALA A 296 31.15 -14.55 39.49
C ALA A 296 31.46 -13.21 40.18
N LEU A 297 31.38 -12.08 39.45
CA LEU A 297 31.51 -10.72 40.00
C LEU A 297 30.23 -10.22 40.68
N LEU A 298 29.06 -10.61 40.18
CA LEU A 298 27.75 -10.15 40.67
C LEU A 298 27.30 -10.93 41.90
N ASP A 299 27.44 -12.25 41.87
CA ASP A 299 27.01 -13.17 42.91
C ASP A 299 27.86 -14.47 42.84
N PRO A 300 28.89 -14.58 43.70
CA PRO A 300 29.80 -15.74 43.72
C PRO A 300 29.10 -17.07 44.06
N ASP A 301 27.93 -17.05 44.68
CA ASP A 301 27.21 -18.24 45.12
C ASP A 301 26.35 -18.87 44.00
N VAL A 302 26.23 -18.17 42.87
CA VAL A 302 25.47 -18.63 41.70
C VAL A 302 26.30 -19.62 40.87
N GLN A 303 25.77 -20.82 40.67
CA GLN A 303 26.43 -21.83 39.85
C GLN A 303 26.18 -21.57 38.36
N VAL A 304 27.26 -21.38 37.60
CA VAL A 304 27.21 -21.25 36.14
C VAL A 304 27.68 -22.55 35.48
N ARG A 305 26.82 -23.14 34.65
CA ARG A 305 27.10 -24.32 33.83
C ARG A 305 27.11 -23.92 32.35
N VAL A 306 28.27 -23.99 31.70
CA VAL A 306 28.38 -23.84 30.25
C VAL A 306 28.30 -25.22 29.60
N VAL A 307 27.18 -25.50 28.93
CA VAL A 307 26.94 -26.76 28.22
C VAL A 307 27.57 -26.73 26.82
N HIS A 308 27.42 -25.60 26.14
CA HIS A 308 27.99 -25.36 24.82
C HIS A 308 28.36 -23.89 24.68
N GLU A 309 29.61 -23.61 24.32
CA GLU A 309 30.12 -22.25 24.09
C GLU A 309 29.73 -21.75 22.69
N SER A 310 29.43 -20.46 22.56
CA SER A 310 29.11 -19.84 21.27
C SER A 310 29.57 -18.39 21.25
N TRP A 311 30.09 -17.98 20.10
CA TRP A 311 30.32 -16.58 19.81
C TRP A 311 29.01 -15.91 19.40
N VAL A 312 28.75 -14.73 19.96
CA VAL A 312 27.55 -13.94 19.68
C VAL A 312 27.94 -12.48 19.49
N ASN A 313 27.29 -11.81 18.54
CA ASN A 313 27.47 -10.38 18.32
C ASN A 313 26.40 -9.61 19.09
N THR A 314 26.76 -9.01 20.22
CA THR A 314 25.81 -8.38 21.17
C THR A 314 26.48 -7.18 21.85
N ASP A 315 25.68 -6.33 22.51
CA ASP A 315 26.20 -5.30 23.41
C ASP A 315 26.46 -5.89 24.80
N PRO A 316 27.74 -5.98 25.25
CA PRO A 316 28.08 -6.61 26.52
C PRO A 316 27.49 -5.87 27.73
N ARG A 317 27.37 -4.54 27.67
CA ARG A 317 26.86 -3.72 28.78
C ARG A 317 25.37 -3.98 29.00
N ARG A 318 24.61 -4.10 27.91
CA ARG A 318 23.17 -4.44 27.96
C ARG A 318 22.94 -5.87 28.44
N LEU A 319 23.76 -6.81 27.95
CA LEU A 319 23.70 -8.19 28.41
C LEU A 319 23.97 -8.29 29.92
N GLU A 320 25.00 -7.62 30.41
CA GLU A 320 25.31 -7.52 31.85
C GLU A 320 24.12 -6.94 32.64
N ARG A 321 23.47 -5.90 32.13
CA ARG A 321 22.27 -5.30 32.75
C ARG A 321 21.08 -6.25 32.77
N ILE A 322 20.87 -7.06 31.73
CA ILE A 322 19.84 -8.11 31.71
C ILE A 322 20.14 -9.15 32.78
N LEU A 323 21.36 -9.68 32.81
CA LEU A 323 21.79 -10.70 33.77
C LEU A 323 21.65 -10.20 35.21
N GLY A 324 22.12 -8.98 35.50
CA GLY A 324 22.01 -8.38 36.84
C GLY A 324 20.57 -8.20 37.30
N ASN A 325 19.65 -7.80 36.41
CA ASN A 325 18.23 -7.69 36.75
C ASN A 325 17.55 -9.04 36.99
N LEU A 326 17.89 -10.06 36.19
CA LEU A 326 17.34 -11.41 36.35
C LEU A 326 17.87 -12.08 37.62
N LEU A 327 19.17 -11.98 37.90
CA LEU A 327 19.79 -12.49 39.12
C LEU A 327 19.31 -11.74 40.36
N GLY A 328 19.20 -10.41 40.28
CA GLY A 328 18.63 -9.61 41.36
C GLY A 328 17.17 -9.98 41.66
N ASN A 329 16.40 -10.39 40.65
CA ASN A 329 15.05 -10.92 40.86
C ASN A 329 15.07 -12.31 41.53
N ALA A 330 15.94 -13.21 41.06
CA ALA A 330 16.13 -14.55 41.63
C ALA A 330 16.58 -14.49 43.09
N ALA A 331 17.49 -13.58 43.46
CA ALA A 331 17.94 -13.39 44.83
C ALA A 331 16.85 -12.81 45.76
N LYS A 332 15.97 -11.95 45.23
CA LYS A 332 14.92 -11.28 46.02
C LYS A 332 13.67 -12.14 46.22
N HIS A 333 13.25 -12.86 45.19
CA HIS A 333 11.97 -13.57 45.15
C HIS A 333 12.12 -15.09 45.02
N GLY A 334 13.29 -15.55 44.60
CA GLY A 334 13.61 -16.96 44.46
C GLY A 334 14.09 -17.59 45.77
N SER A 335 14.64 -18.80 45.65
CA SER A 335 15.36 -19.48 46.71
C SER A 335 16.60 -20.12 46.11
N THR A 336 17.65 -20.24 46.92
CA THR A 336 18.92 -20.86 46.51
C THR A 336 18.75 -22.39 46.36
N PRO A 337 19.57 -23.05 45.52
CA PRO A 337 20.55 -22.45 44.62
C PRO A 337 19.91 -21.76 43.42
N VAL A 338 20.53 -20.66 42.96
CA VAL A 338 20.24 -20.06 41.66
C VAL A 338 21.21 -20.68 40.65
N GLU A 339 20.64 -21.22 39.57
CA GLU A 339 21.39 -21.95 38.55
C GLU A 339 21.36 -21.17 37.23
N VAL A 340 22.53 -20.94 36.65
CA VAL A 340 22.64 -20.35 35.31
C VAL A 340 23.23 -21.37 34.36
N THR A 341 22.51 -21.65 33.27
CA THR A 341 22.96 -22.54 32.21
C THR A 341 23.13 -21.75 30.92
N VAL A 342 24.30 -21.90 30.28
CA VAL A 342 24.56 -21.36 28.94
C VAL A 342 24.66 -22.53 27.96
N GLU A 343 23.83 -22.49 26.92
CA GLU A 343 23.75 -23.54 25.91
C GLU A 343 23.69 -22.88 24.53
N GLY A 344 24.85 -22.79 23.86
CA GLY A 344 25.01 -22.07 22.62
C GLY A 344 24.68 -20.60 22.80
N ARG A 345 23.56 -20.14 22.22
CA ARG A 345 23.10 -18.73 22.29
C ARG A 345 22.05 -18.48 23.36
N VAL A 346 21.78 -19.47 24.20
CA VAL A 346 20.69 -19.46 25.16
C VAL A 346 21.26 -19.35 26.56
N VAL A 347 20.79 -18.36 27.31
CA VAL A 347 21.07 -18.22 28.74
C VAL A 347 19.79 -18.52 29.51
N ARG A 348 19.86 -19.49 30.43
CA ARG A 348 18.75 -19.90 31.28
C ARG A 348 19.12 -19.63 32.72
N ILE A 349 18.28 -18.90 33.43
CA ILE A 349 18.43 -18.61 34.86
C ILE A 349 17.24 -19.25 35.56
N ARG A 350 17.52 -20.17 36.49
CA ARG A 350 16.53 -20.89 37.29
C ARG A 350 16.75 -20.58 38.77
N ASP A 351 15.68 -20.20 39.46
CA ASP A 351 15.62 -20.20 40.92
C ASP A 351 14.68 -21.32 41.41
N HIS A 352 14.66 -21.53 42.73
CA HIS A 352 13.84 -22.54 43.40
C HIS A 352 12.78 -21.94 44.33
N GLY A 353 12.36 -20.69 44.06
CA GLY A 353 11.35 -20.01 44.87
C GLY A 353 9.90 -20.33 44.48
N SER A 354 8.99 -19.40 44.77
CA SER A 354 7.56 -19.53 44.46
C SER A 354 7.21 -19.36 42.97
N GLY A 355 8.20 -19.04 42.14
CA GLY A 355 8.03 -18.76 40.71
C GLY A 355 7.38 -17.40 40.42
N PHE A 356 7.15 -17.14 39.14
CA PHE A 356 6.50 -15.93 38.66
C PHE A 356 4.98 -15.97 38.86
N PRO A 357 4.34 -14.83 39.22
CA PRO A 357 2.89 -14.73 39.25
C PRO A 357 2.25 -15.01 37.88
N ALA A 358 1.07 -15.63 37.87
CA ALA A 358 0.35 -15.97 36.62
C ALA A 358 0.08 -14.76 35.71
N ALA A 359 -0.15 -13.57 36.28
CA ALA A 359 -0.31 -12.33 35.52
C ALA A 359 0.97 -11.95 34.75
N LEU A 360 2.15 -12.15 35.33
CA LEU A 360 3.43 -11.89 34.66
C LEU A 360 3.66 -12.88 33.51
N LEU A 361 3.30 -14.16 33.70
CA LEU A 361 3.43 -15.16 32.65
C LEU A 361 2.50 -14.91 31.46
N ARG A 362 1.29 -14.40 31.73
CA ARG A 362 0.30 -14.10 30.68
C ARG A 362 0.57 -12.79 29.94
N GLU A 363 0.86 -11.73 30.67
CA GLU A 363 0.92 -10.36 30.15
C GLU A 363 2.36 -9.87 29.92
N GLY A 364 3.35 -10.57 30.48
CA GLY A 364 4.74 -10.12 30.53
C GLY A 364 5.02 -9.13 31.68
N PRO A 365 6.27 -8.67 31.80
CA PRO A 365 6.66 -7.66 32.77
C PRO A 365 5.99 -6.32 32.48
N SER A 366 5.53 -5.64 33.52
CA SER A 366 4.98 -4.28 33.43
C SER A 366 5.51 -3.39 34.54
N ARG A 367 5.55 -2.08 34.28
CA ARG A 367 6.04 -1.06 35.21
C ARG A 367 5.30 -1.12 36.55
N PHE A 368 6.05 -0.97 37.65
CA PHE A 368 5.53 -0.86 39.02
C PHE A 368 4.66 -2.04 39.50
N ARG A 369 4.67 -3.17 38.79
CA ARG A 369 3.92 -4.36 39.20
C ARG A 369 4.82 -5.21 40.09
N THR A 370 4.58 -5.14 41.39
CA THR A 370 5.14 -6.05 42.39
C THR A 370 4.13 -7.14 42.73
N GLY A 371 4.60 -8.35 43.05
CA GLY A 371 3.73 -9.42 43.54
C GLY A 371 3.03 -8.99 44.84
N SER A 372 1.83 -9.50 45.09
CA SER A 372 0.93 -9.09 46.19
C SER A 372 1.49 -9.25 47.62
N SER A 373 2.72 -9.76 47.78
CA SER A 373 3.40 -9.96 49.07
C SER A 373 4.47 -8.92 49.40
N ASP A 374 4.78 -7.95 48.53
CA ASP A 374 5.82 -6.94 48.78
C ASP A 374 5.34 -5.81 49.72
N ARG A 375 5.02 -6.15 50.98
CA ARG A 375 4.72 -5.17 52.03
C ARG A 375 5.96 -4.47 52.60
N ALA A 376 7.16 -4.81 52.13
CA ALA A 376 8.43 -4.31 52.66
C ALA A 376 9.36 -3.74 51.58
N GLY A 377 8.89 -2.83 50.72
CA GLY A 377 9.71 -1.78 50.06
C GLY A 377 11.01 -2.17 49.32
N ARG A 378 11.24 -3.45 48.96
CA ARG A 378 12.53 -3.97 48.48
C ARG A 378 12.63 -4.16 46.95
N GLY A 379 11.55 -3.93 46.22
CA GLY A 379 11.52 -3.95 44.75
C GLY A 379 10.47 -3.00 44.20
N HIS A 380 10.76 -2.34 43.08
CA HIS A 380 9.85 -1.40 42.42
C HIS A 380 9.17 -1.99 41.17
N GLY A 381 9.34 -3.29 40.91
CA GLY A 381 8.78 -3.95 39.73
C GLY A 381 9.41 -3.53 38.39
N LEU A 382 10.50 -2.76 38.41
CA LEU A 382 11.14 -2.24 37.20
C LEU A 382 12.20 -3.20 36.61
N GLY A 383 12.87 -4.02 37.42
CA GLY A 383 13.99 -4.84 36.96
C GLY A 383 13.67 -5.78 35.79
N LEU A 384 12.57 -6.53 35.87
CA LEU A 384 12.13 -7.41 34.77
C LEU A 384 11.66 -6.61 33.53
N THR A 385 11.11 -5.41 33.74
CA THR A 385 10.73 -4.49 32.65
C THR A 385 11.97 -3.98 31.92
N ILE A 386 13.02 -3.62 32.67
CA ILE A 386 14.33 -3.22 32.12
C ILE A 386 14.96 -4.38 31.36
N ALA A 387 15.02 -5.58 31.95
CA ALA A 387 15.55 -6.77 31.28
C ALA A 387 14.83 -7.05 29.95
N ALA A 388 13.50 -6.96 29.93
CA ALA A 388 12.71 -7.15 28.71
C ALA A 388 12.90 -6.02 27.69
N GLY A 389 13.10 -4.77 28.13
CA GLY A 389 13.41 -3.64 27.25
C GLY A 389 14.81 -3.76 26.64
N GLN A 390 15.82 -4.08 27.44
CA GLN A 390 17.19 -4.32 26.98
C GLN A 390 17.26 -5.50 26.01
N ALA A 391 16.56 -6.61 26.29
CA ALA A 391 16.46 -7.74 25.38
C ALA A 391 15.86 -7.32 24.03
N ARG A 392 14.82 -6.49 24.01
CA ARG A 392 14.23 -5.93 22.78
C ARG A 392 15.24 -5.10 21.98
N VAL A 393 16.05 -4.26 22.63
CA VAL A 393 17.10 -3.47 21.95
C VAL A 393 18.17 -4.37 21.33
N LEU A 394 18.52 -5.48 22.00
CA LEU A 394 19.44 -6.49 21.46
C LEU A 394 18.82 -7.36 20.35
N GLY A 395 17.52 -7.27 20.10
CA GLY A 395 16.79 -8.24 19.28
C GLY A 395 16.76 -9.65 19.90
N ALA A 396 17.02 -9.76 21.21
CA ALA A 396 16.98 -10.99 21.96
C ALA A 396 15.55 -11.31 22.42
N ARG A 397 15.22 -12.60 22.45
CA ARG A 397 13.96 -13.08 23.01
C ARG A 397 14.15 -13.35 24.50
N LEU A 398 13.29 -12.81 25.35
CA LEU A 398 13.27 -13.11 26.78
C LEU A 398 11.91 -13.70 27.14
N THR A 399 11.89 -14.86 27.78
CA THR A 399 10.64 -15.49 28.26
C THR A 399 10.75 -15.90 29.71
N PHE A 400 9.60 -15.99 30.36
CA PHE A 400 9.46 -16.39 31.74
C PHE A 400 8.54 -17.60 31.81
N ARG A 401 8.89 -18.57 32.66
CA ARG A 401 8.05 -19.73 32.97
C ARG A 401 8.30 -20.15 34.41
N ASN A 402 7.39 -20.91 34.98
CA ASN A 402 7.63 -21.58 36.26
C ASN A 402 8.02 -23.03 35.98
N ALA A 403 8.96 -23.58 36.75
CA ALA A 403 9.10 -25.03 36.73
C ALA A 403 7.89 -25.62 37.45
N ALA A 404 7.34 -26.70 36.90
CA ALA A 404 6.34 -27.51 37.58
C ALA A 404 7.10 -28.63 38.32
N PRO A 405 6.84 -28.88 39.61
CA PRO A 405 7.14 -30.18 40.19
C PRO A 405 6.08 -31.16 39.68
N ASP A 406 6.48 -32.41 39.44
CA ASP A 406 5.52 -33.49 39.19
C ASP A 406 4.51 -33.54 40.35
N GLY A 407 3.26 -33.11 40.09
CA GLY A 407 2.13 -33.21 41.02
C GLY A 407 1.95 -32.10 42.07
N ALA A 408 2.65 -30.96 42.01
CA ALA A 408 2.48 -29.89 43.01
C ALA A 408 1.60 -28.71 42.57
N ALA A 409 1.03 -28.00 43.54
CA ALA A 409 0.15 -26.84 43.32
C ALA A 409 0.85 -25.68 42.58
N PRO A 410 0.11 -24.86 41.79
CA PRO A 410 0.69 -23.71 41.09
C PRO A 410 1.48 -22.79 42.03
N GLY A 411 2.77 -22.59 41.75
CA GLY A 411 3.67 -21.72 42.55
C GLY A 411 4.70 -22.43 43.45
N THR A 412 5.01 -23.71 43.19
CA THR A 412 5.94 -24.50 44.04
C THR A 412 7.17 -25.08 43.32
N GLY A 413 7.51 -24.62 42.11
CA GLY A 413 8.64 -25.18 41.35
C GLY A 413 9.71 -24.21 40.87
N GLY A 414 9.76 -22.98 41.39
CA GLY A 414 10.79 -22.01 41.00
C GLY A 414 10.53 -21.29 39.69
N ALA A 415 11.22 -20.17 39.50
CA ALA A 415 11.11 -19.32 38.33
C ALA A 415 12.24 -19.63 37.34
N ILE A 416 11.92 -19.67 36.04
CA ILE A 416 12.89 -19.86 34.96
C ILE A 416 12.75 -18.70 33.96
N ALA A 417 13.80 -17.90 33.85
CA ALA A 417 13.96 -16.91 32.79
C ALA A 417 14.89 -17.47 31.70
N VAL A 418 14.49 -17.33 30.45
CA VAL A 418 15.29 -17.79 29.30
C VAL A 418 15.48 -16.67 28.30
N LEU A 419 16.74 -16.38 28.00
CA LEU A 419 17.19 -15.37 27.04
C LEU A 419 17.79 -16.09 25.83
N TRP A 420 17.27 -15.82 24.63
CA TRP A 420 17.84 -16.28 23.36
C TRP A 420 18.44 -15.09 22.63
N LEU A 421 19.73 -15.14 22.35
CA LEU A 421 20.44 -14.11 21.58
C LEU A 421 20.35 -14.40 20.08
N PRO A 422 20.02 -13.41 19.23
CA PRO A 422 19.82 -13.60 17.79
C PRO A 422 21.13 -13.90 17.08
N GLU A 423 21.09 -14.60 15.93
CA GLU A 423 22.29 -14.97 15.15
C GLU A 423 23.20 -13.79 14.82
N HIS A 424 22.54 -12.74 14.37
CA HIS A 424 23.05 -11.40 14.15
C HIS A 424 22.06 -10.44 14.82
N ALA A 425 22.53 -9.44 15.57
CA ALA A 425 21.64 -8.43 16.10
C ALA A 425 20.94 -7.68 14.94
N PRO A 426 19.64 -7.34 15.07
CA PRO A 426 18.93 -6.62 14.02
C PRO A 426 19.62 -5.26 13.80
N THR A 427 20.02 -5.00 12.56
CA THR A 427 20.65 -3.73 12.15
C THR A 427 19.67 -2.55 12.10
N ASN A 428 18.38 -2.79 12.36
CA ASN A 428 17.35 -1.76 12.47
C ASN A 428 16.25 -2.24 13.43
N THR A 429 16.08 -1.58 14.57
CA THR A 429 15.12 -1.98 15.60
C THR A 429 13.70 -1.61 15.18
N GLY A 430 12.96 -2.59 14.67
CA GLY A 430 11.52 -2.55 14.45
C GLY A 430 10.89 -3.84 14.97
N SER A 431 10.18 -3.74 16.08
CA SER A 431 9.28 -4.70 16.74
C SER A 431 9.13 -6.12 16.13
N PHE A 432 9.52 -7.14 16.91
CA PHE A 432 9.05 -8.53 16.71
C PHE A 432 7.84 -8.84 17.61
N PRO A 433 6.85 -9.60 17.12
CA PRO A 433 5.76 -10.10 17.95
C PRO A 433 6.25 -11.22 18.88
N MET A 434 5.80 -11.18 20.14
CA MET A 434 5.87 -12.31 21.07
C MET A 434 5.05 -13.47 20.51
N LEU A 435 5.69 -14.42 19.84
CA LEU A 435 5.08 -15.71 19.53
C LEU A 435 4.90 -16.50 20.83
N GLN A 436 3.67 -16.55 21.34
CA GLN A 436 3.28 -17.51 22.39
C GLN A 436 3.66 -18.91 21.92
N VAL A 437 4.48 -19.60 22.71
CA VAL A 437 4.71 -21.03 22.50
C VAL A 437 3.40 -21.71 22.87
N SER A 438 2.73 -22.28 21.87
CA SER A 438 1.62 -23.20 22.07
C SER A 438 2.12 -24.34 22.97
N GLU A 439 1.44 -24.55 24.10
CA GLU A 439 1.66 -25.71 24.97
C GLU A 439 1.72 -26.98 24.11
N GLN A 440 2.77 -27.77 24.34
CA GLN A 440 2.84 -29.13 23.82
C GLN A 440 1.57 -29.87 24.25
N ARG A 441 0.71 -30.21 23.29
CA ARG A 441 -0.26 -31.30 23.48
C ARG A 441 0.54 -32.55 23.83
N GLY A 442 0.38 -33.02 25.06
CA GLY A 442 0.85 -34.33 25.47
C GLY A 442 0.15 -35.45 24.66
N PRO A 443 0.72 -36.65 24.61
CA PRO A 443 0.32 -37.73 23.70
C PRO A 443 -1.02 -38.43 24.06
N ASP A 444 -1.86 -37.85 24.92
CA ASP A 444 -3.04 -38.56 25.45
C ASP A 444 -4.36 -38.30 24.69
N ASP A 445 -4.35 -37.47 23.64
CA ASP A 445 -5.55 -37.13 22.86
C ASP A 445 -5.83 -38.08 21.66
N GLU A 446 -4.96 -39.05 21.37
CA GLU A 446 -5.20 -40.06 20.32
C GLU A 446 -5.99 -41.30 20.81
N ALA A 447 -6.16 -41.49 22.12
CA ALA A 447 -6.86 -42.67 22.65
C ALA A 447 -8.40 -42.51 22.70
N ALA A 448 -8.93 -41.29 22.58
CA ALA A 448 -10.37 -41.04 22.74
C ALA A 448 -11.18 -41.00 21.42
N GLN A 449 -10.53 -40.99 20.25
CA GLN A 449 -11.23 -40.98 18.95
C GLN A 449 -11.31 -42.37 18.28
N GLY A 450 -10.73 -43.41 18.89
CA GLY A 450 -10.77 -44.79 18.38
C GLY A 450 -11.92 -45.67 18.88
N ALA A 451 -12.73 -45.21 19.85
CA ALA A 451 -13.71 -46.06 20.55
C ALA A 451 -15.17 -45.90 20.12
N GLU A 452 -15.51 -44.97 19.21
CA GLU A 452 -16.91 -44.73 18.78
C GLU A 452 -17.31 -45.30 17.40
N SER A 453 -16.41 -45.96 16.67
CA SER A 453 -16.72 -46.55 15.33
C SER A 453 -17.07 -48.05 15.35
N GLY A 454 -17.43 -48.60 16.52
CA GLY A 454 -17.49 -50.04 16.75
C GLY A 454 -18.80 -50.61 17.30
N ARG A 455 -19.97 -49.95 17.16
CA ARG A 455 -21.26 -50.55 17.51
C ARG A 455 -22.37 -50.08 16.56
N GLY A 456 -22.67 -50.87 15.54
CA GLY A 456 -23.79 -50.59 14.65
C GLY A 456 -23.94 -51.57 13.48
N ARG A 457 -24.02 -52.87 13.74
CA ARG A 457 -24.55 -53.84 12.76
C ARG A 457 -25.13 -55.07 13.46
N THR A 458 -26.39 -54.97 13.85
CA THR A 458 -27.29 -56.11 14.07
C THR A 458 -28.68 -55.75 13.52
N GLY A 459 -29.19 -56.61 12.63
CA GLY A 459 -30.61 -56.93 12.46
C GLY A 459 -31.53 -55.93 11.76
N ALA A 460 -31.74 -56.13 10.45
CA ALA A 460 -33.04 -56.40 9.79
C ALA A 460 -32.88 -56.28 8.27
#